data_AF-A0A352AHL3-F1
#
_entry.id   AF-A0A352AHL3-F1
#
_cell.length_a   1.000
_cell.length_b   1.000
_cell.length_c   1.000
_cell.angle_alpha   90.00
_cell.angle_beta   90.00
_cell.angle_gamma   90.00
#
_symmetry.space_group_name_H-M   'P 1'
#
loop_
_entity.id
_entity.type
_entity.pdbx_description
1 polymer ?
#
loop_
_entity_poly.entity_id
_entity_poly.type
_entity_poly.pdbx_seq_one_letter_code
_entity_poly.pdbx_strand_id
1 'polypeptide(L)'
;MSDAQVGALVEALRLAAPQTGTENDGLYSDWQIKPENIPGWSKQCKGQEMTPEDFAASPVTARAVLVCVMRDVLSEEYTASGNNESLAVQRAASWWMTGDPTRYNSDSTAAYTQKVLGFYQQSFLRFFPHR
;
A
#
# COMPACT_ATOMS: atom_id res chain seq x y z
N MET A 1 -2.32 -13.21 -7.83
CA MET A 1 -2.92 -12.46 -6.71
C MET A 1 -4.26 -11.89 -7.17
N SER A 2 -5.33 -11.92 -6.35
CA SER A 2 -6.66 -11.45 -6.78
C SER A 2 -6.87 -9.94 -6.61
N ASP A 3 -7.79 -9.36 -7.37
CA ASP A 3 -8.15 -7.93 -7.29
C ASP A 3 -8.69 -7.54 -5.91
N ALA A 4 -9.40 -8.46 -5.25
CA ALA A 4 -9.89 -8.27 -3.89
C ALA A 4 -8.74 -8.16 -2.88
N GLN A 5 -7.74 -9.03 -2.98
CA GLN A 5 -6.55 -9.00 -2.12
C GLN A 5 -5.73 -7.72 -2.32
N VAL A 6 -5.45 -7.35 -3.57
CA VAL A 6 -4.69 -6.13 -3.84
C VAL A 6 -5.47 -4.89 -3.39
N GLY A 7 -6.78 -4.84 -3.66
CA GLY A 7 -7.64 -3.74 -3.21
C GLY A 7 -7.71 -3.61 -1.68
N ALA A 8 -7.77 -4.73 -0.97
CA ALA A 8 -7.74 -4.77 0.49
C ALA A 8 -6.41 -4.29 1.06
N LEU A 9 -5.28 -4.65 0.44
CA LEU A 9 -3.96 -4.16 0.84
C LEU A 9 -3.85 -2.65 0.65
N VAL A 10 -4.25 -2.14 -0.52
CA VAL A 10 -4.22 -0.70 -0.80
C VAL A 10 -5.08 0.06 0.21
N GLU A 11 -6.28 -0.43 0.54
CA GLU A 11 -7.11 0.22 1.57
C GLU A 11 -6.48 0.14 2.98
N ALA A 12 -5.86 -0.99 3.33
CA ALA A 12 -5.17 -1.15 4.59
C ALA A 12 -3.99 -0.17 4.74
N LEU A 13 -3.24 0.09 3.67
CA LEU A 13 -2.18 1.10 3.64
C LEU A 13 -2.74 2.51 3.90
N ARG A 14 -3.88 2.86 3.29
CA ARG A 14 -4.57 4.14 3.50
C ARG A 14 -4.97 4.34 4.96
N LEU A 15 -5.56 3.30 5.57
CA LEU A 15 -6.01 3.35 6.97
C LEU A 15 -4.84 3.36 7.97
N ALA A 16 -3.71 2.73 7.59
CA ALA A 16 -2.52 2.69 8.42
C ALA A 16 -1.66 3.96 8.30
N ALA A 17 -1.81 4.72 7.22
CA ALA A 17 -1.07 5.95 6.94
C ALA A 17 -1.06 6.87 8.18
N PRO A 18 0.12 7.37 8.59
CA PRO A 18 0.20 8.31 9.70
C PRO A 18 -0.66 9.53 9.41
N GLN A 19 -1.53 9.91 10.35
CA GLN A 19 -2.18 11.21 10.32
C GLN A 19 -1.20 12.19 10.92
N THR A 20 -0.25 12.67 10.11
CA THR A 20 0.79 13.61 10.54
C THR A 20 0.20 14.93 11.01
N GLY A 21 -1.04 15.26 10.60
CA GLY A 21 -1.73 16.51 10.94
C GLY A 21 -0.95 17.75 10.51
N THR A 22 0.09 17.56 9.70
CA THR A 22 1.05 18.57 9.30
C THR A 22 0.73 18.94 7.87
N GLU A 23 0.26 20.17 7.67
CA GLU A 23 0.14 20.73 6.33
C GLU A 23 1.54 20.76 5.70
N ASN A 24 1.73 20.06 4.57
CA ASN A 24 3.01 19.97 3.84
C ASN A 24 4.11 19.10 4.49
N ASP A 25 3.78 17.89 4.96
CA ASP A 25 4.80 16.88 5.30
C ASP A 25 5.57 16.32 4.09
N GLY A 26 5.29 16.84 2.89
CA GLY A 26 5.91 16.43 1.63
C GLY A 26 5.34 15.14 1.08
N LEU A 27 4.23 14.63 1.61
CA LEU A 27 3.56 13.43 1.15
C LEU A 27 2.19 13.75 0.54
N TYR A 28 1.83 13.00 -0.50
CA TYR A 28 0.67 13.27 -1.34
C TYR A 28 -0.37 12.16 -1.26
N SER A 29 -1.64 12.55 -1.43
CA SER A 29 -2.84 11.70 -1.33
C SER A 29 -3.07 11.08 0.06
N ASP A 30 -4.22 10.41 0.21
CA ASP A 30 -4.58 9.68 1.44
C ASP A 30 -3.59 8.56 1.81
N TRP A 31 -2.74 8.14 0.88
CA TRP A 31 -1.74 7.07 1.07
C TRP A 31 -0.35 7.57 1.45
N GLN A 32 -0.15 8.89 1.57
CA GLN A 32 1.11 9.47 2.03
C GLN A 32 2.30 9.06 1.15
N ILE A 33 2.19 9.29 -0.16
CA ILE A 33 3.19 8.90 -1.15
C ILE A 33 4.23 10.00 -1.33
N LYS A 34 5.49 9.62 -1.47
CA LYS A 34 6.57 10.54 -1.81
C LYS A 34 6.45 11.05 -3.26
N PRO A 35 6.62 12.36 -3.52
CA PRO A 35 6.37 12.96 -4.83
C PRO A 35 7.21 12.35 -5.95
N GLU A 36 8.44 11.92 -5.67
CA GLU A 36 9.36 11.32 -6.66
C GLU A 36 8.83 10.00 -7.26
N ASN A 37 7.95 9.29 -6.56
CA ASN A 37 7.38 8.03 -7.04
C ASN A 37 6.24 8.25 -8.06
N ILE A 38 5.54 9.39 -7.96
CA ILE A 38 4.26 9.61 -8.65
C ILE A 38 4.40 9.63 -10.17
N PRO A 39 5.35 10.37 -10.79
CA PRO A 39 5.51 10.36 -12.24
C PRO A 39 5.82 8.97 -12.79
N GLY A 40 6.75 8.24 -12.16
CA GLY A 40 7.13 6.90 -12.58
C GLY A 40 5.99 5.90 -12.51
N TRP A 41 5.30 5.84 -11.36
CA TRP A 41 4.18 4.91 -11.16
C TRP A 41 2.98 5.21 -12.05
N SER A 42 2.62 6.49 -12.19
CA SER A 42 1.53 6.89 -13.09
C SER A 42 1.84 6.56 -14.55
N LYS A 43 3.06 6.79 -15.01
CA LYS A 43 3.49 6.41 -16.37
C LYS A 43 3.39 4.91 -16.59
N GLN A 44 3.91 4.11 -15.67
CA GLN A 44 3.85 2.65 -15.75
C GLN A 44 2.41 2.14 -15.81
N CYS A 45 1.54 2.67 -14.95
CA CYS A 45 0.19 2.12 -14.76
C CYS A 45 -0.90 2.75 -15.64
N LYS A 46 -0.67 3.96 -16.17
CA LYS A 46 -1.65 4.74 -16.94
C LYS A 46 -1.13 5.23 -18.29
N GLY A 47 0.16 5.06 -18.58
CA GLY A 47 0.80 5.50 -19.82
C GLY A 47 1.18 6.98 -19.86
N GLN A 48 0.96 7.73 -18.78
CA GLN A 48 1.29 9.15 -18.69
C GLN A 48 1.80 9.52 -17.29
N GLU A 49 2.78 10.41 -17.23
CA GLU A 49 3.29 10.97 -15.98
C GLU A 49 2.26 11.95 -15.41
N MET A 50 2.02 11.87 -14.11
CA MET A 50 1.20 12.81 -13.34
C MET A 50 2.08 13.66 -12.43
N THR A 51 1.65 14.89 -12.18
CA THR A 51 2.20 15.70 -11.10
C THR A 51 1.70 15.19 -9.74
N PRO A 52 2.43 15.44 -8.65
CA PRO A 52 1.94 15.13 -7.30
C PRO A 52 0.58 15.76 -6.99
N GLU A 53 0.35 16.99 -7.44
CA GLU A 53 -0.90 17.75 -7.24
C GLU A 53 -2.07 17.11 -7.99
N ASP A 54 -1.90 16.78 -9.28
CA ASP A 54 -2.94 16.10 -10.08
C ASP A 54 -3.28 14.72 -9.51
N PHE A 55 -2.26 14.02 -9.00
CA PHE A 55 -2.43 12.73 -8.37
C PHE A 55 -3.24 12.83 -7.07
N ALA A 56 -2.90 13.77 -6.20
CA ALA A 56 -3.61 14.01 -4.94
C ALA A 56 -5.04 14.54 -5.14
N ALA A 57 -5.27 15.34 -6.19
CA ALA A 57 -6.58 15.87 -6.52
C ALA A 57 -7.59 14.80 -6.98
N SER A 58 -7.13 13.59 -7.34
CA SER A 58 -7.99 12.50 -7.79
C SER A 58 -7.77 11.22 -6.98
N PRO A 59 -8.44 11.05 -5.82
CA PRO A 59 -8.33 9.83 -5.01
C PRO A 59 -8.65 8.54 -5.77
N VAL A 60 -9.56 8.61 -6.75
CA VAL A 60 -9.90 7.48 -7.63
C VAL A 60 -8.70 7.10 -8.53
N THR A 61 -8.04 8.08 -9.13
CA THR A 61 -6.86 7.85 -9.98
C THR A 61 -5.68 7.39 -9.14
N ALA A 62 -5.45 8.02 -7.99
CA ALA A 62 -4.44 7.61 -7.03
C ALA A 62 -4.60 6.13 -6.66
N ARG A 63 -5.80 5.73 -6.22
CA ARG A 63 -6.11 4.34 -5.90
C ARG A 63 -5.86 3.39 -7.07
N ALA A 64 -6.23 3.77 -8.29
CA ALA A 64 -6.03 2.92 -9.47
C ALA A 64 -4.55 2.67 -9.76
N VAL A 65 -3.71 3.71 -9.66
CA VAL A 65 -2.25 3.57 -9.80
C VAL A 65 -1.68 2.70 -8.70
N LEU A 66 -2.11 2.89 -7.44
CA LEU A 66 -1.61 2.09 -6.33
C LEU A 66 -2.03 0.62 -6.39
N VAL A 67 -3.24 0.31 -6.86
CA VAL A 67 -3.65 -1.07 -7.11
C VAL A 67 -2.76 -1.72 -8.17
N CYS A 68 -2.38 -0.99 -9.22
CA CYS A 68 -1.44 -1.50 -10.22
C CYS A 68 -0.06 -1.79 -9.62
N VAL A 69 0.56 -0.82 -8.92
CA VAL A 69 1.88 -0.99 -8.29
C VAL A 69 1.87 -2.11 -7.24
N MET A 70 0.90 -2.10 -6.34
CA MET A 70 0.84 -3.05 -5.23
C MET A 70 0.45 -4.47 -5.66
N ARG A 71 -0.10 -4.66 -6.87
CA ARG A 71 -0.32 -6.00 -7.41
C ARG A 71 1.01 -6.72 -7.61
N ASP A 72 1.99 -6.06 -8.20
CA ASP A 72 3.30 -6.63 -8.47
C ASP A 72 4.04 -6.89 -7.15
N VAL A 73 4.10 -5.88 -6.28
CA VAL A 73 4.72 -6.00 -4.95
C VAL A 73 4.10 -7.14 -4.13
N LEU A 74 2.78 -7.20 -4.00
CA LEU A 74 2.14 -8.25 -3.21
C LEU A 74 2.35 -9.64 -3.83
N SER A 75 2.37 -9.75 -5.16
CA SER A 75 2.61 -11.02 -5.84
C SER A 75 4.04 -11.53 -5.62
N GLU A 76 5.03 -10.65 -5.71
CA GLU A 76 6.43 -10.96 -5.42
C GLU A 76 6.61 -11.37 -3.97
N GLU A 77 6.07 -10.58 -3.03
CA GLU A 77 6.20 -10.86 -1.60
C GLU A 77 5.43 -12.10 -1.15
N TYR A 78 4.35 -12.47 -1.85
CA TYR A 78 3.66 -13.74 -1.63
C TYR A 78 4.53 -14.94 -1.99
N THR A 79 5.28 -14.84 -3.08
CA THR A 79 6.22 -15.90 -3.48
C THR A 79 7.40 -15.95 -2.49
N ALA A 80 7.96 -14.78 -2.16
CA ALA A 80 9.08 -14.66 -1.21
C ALA A 80 8.74 -15.10 0.21
N SER A 81 7.46 -15.03 0.61
CA SER A 81 6.98 -15.49 1.92
C SER A 81 6.67 -16.98 1.98
N GLY A 82 6.94 -17.75 0.91
CA GLY A 82 6.57 -19.16 0.82
C GLY A 82 5.05 -19.36 0.74
N ASN A 83 4.35 -18.48 0.02
CA ASN A 83 2.90 -18.46 -0.13
C ASN A 83 2.13 -18.13 1.17
N ASN A 84 2.77 -17.48 2.13
CA ASN A 84 2.12 -16.98 3.35
C ASN A 84 1.57 -15.57 3.12
N GLU A 85 0.25 -15.45 2.99
CA GLU A 85 -0.43 -14.19 2.68
C GLU A 85 -0.25 -13.12 3.77
N SER A 86 -0.39 -13.50 5.05
CA SER A 86 -0.21 -12.55 6.15
C SER A 86 1.21 -11.97 6.19
N LEU A 87 2.21 -12.84 5.97
CA LEU A 87 3.60 -12.41 5.87
C LEU A 87 3.85 -11.56 4.61
N ALA A 88 3.24 -11.91 3.49
CA ALA A 88 3.33 -11.12 2.25
C ALA A 88 2.78 -9.70 2.44
N VAL A 89 1.64 -9.55 3.13
CA VAL A 89 1.05 -8.25 3.47
C VAL A 89 1.98 -7.42 4.35
N GLN A 90 2.59 -8.02 5.37
CA GLN A 90 3.55 -7.30 6.22
C GLN A 90 4.81 -6.87 5.45
N ARG A 91 5.32 -7.74 4.57
CA ARG A 91 6.47 -7.46 3.71
C ARG A 91 6.17 -6.36 2.69
N ALA A 92 5.01 -6.41 2.04
CA ALA A 92 4.54 -5.36 1.15
C ALA A 92 4.35 -4.01 1.89
N ALA A 93 3.87 -4.03 3.13
CA ALA A 93 3.79 -2.84 3.97
C ALA A 93 5.17 -2.29 4.34
N SER A 94 6.15 -3.16 4.59
CA SER A 94 7.54 -2.74 4.84
C SER A 94 8.17 -2.09 3.61
N TRP A 95 7.93 -2.68 2.42
CA TRP A 95 8.34 -2.09 1.15
C TRP A 95 7.68 -0.73 0.93
N TRP A 96 6.38 -0.59 1.22
CA TRP A 96 5.68 0.69 1.14
C TRP A 96 6.32 1.77 2.01
N MET A 97 6.65 1.42 3.25
CA MET A 97 7.21 2.38 4.22
C MET A 97 8.68 2.71 3.96
N THR A 98 9.48 1.75 3.49
CA THR A 98 10.96 1.86 3.51
C THR A 98 11.65 1.56 2.19
N GLY A 99 10.95 0.98 1.23
CA GLY A 99 11.53 0.38 0.02
C GLY A 99 12.14 -1.01 0.24
N ASP A 100 12.18 -1.52 1.48
CA ASP A 100 12.75 -2.83 1.82
C ASP A 100 11.69 -3.76 2.44
N PRO A 101 11.30 -4.85 1.76
CA PRO A 101 10.29 -5.78 2.27
C PRO A 101 10.79 -6.63 3.43
N THR A 102 12.11 -6.81 3.59
CA THR A 102 12.70 -7.71 4.59
C THR A 102 12.68 -7.12 5.99
N ARG A 103 12.50 -5.79 6.11
CA ARG A 103 12.43 -5.09 7.39
C ARG A 103 11.08 -5.20 8.08
N TYR A 104 10.14 -6.02 7.61
CA TYR A 104 8.76 -6.05 8.11
C TYR A 104 8.58 -6.27 9.62
N ASN A 105 9.55 -6.88 10.30
CA ASN A 105 9.53 -7.16 11.74
C ASN A 105 10.62 -6.41 12.53
N SER A 106 11.29 -5.43 11.91
CA SER A 106 12.29 -4.60 12.59
C SER A 106 11.63 -3.60 13.55
N ASP A 107 12.35 -3.17 14.59
CA ASP A 107 11.81 -2.26 15.63
C ASP A 107 11.19 -0.96 15.08
N SER A 108 11.70 -0.46 13.96
CA SER A 108 11.26 0.80 13.33
C SER A 108 10.01 0.66 12.43
N THR A 109 9.60 -0.57 12.10
CA THR A 109 8.60 -0.86 11.05
C THR A 109 7.52 -1.82 11.53
N ALA A 110 7.81 -2.69 12.50
CA ALA A 110 6.92 -3.76 12.97
C ALA A 110 5.54 -3.24 13.41
N ALA A 111 5.49 -2.10 14.10
CA ALA A 111 4.23 -1.50 14.52
C ALA A 111 3.35 -1.10 13.31
N TYR A 112 3.97 -0.51 12.28
CA TYR A 112 3.27 -0.10 11.06
C TYR A 112 2.79 -1.32 10.26
N THR A 113 3.66 -2.30 10.01
CA THR A 113 3.31 -3.49 9.22
C THR A 113 2.24 -4.34 9.91
N GLN A 114 2.25 -4.43 11.25
CA GLN A 114 1.21 -5.09 12.02
C GLN A 114 -0.13 -4.37 11.92
N LYS A 115 -0.12 -3.03 11.93
CA LYS A 115 -1.32 -2.20 11.76
C LYS A 115 -1.95 -2.43 10.37
N VAL A 116 -1.13 -2.45 9.31
CA VAL A 116 -1.58 -2.76 7.94
C VAL A 116 -2.18 -4.16 7.87
N LEU A 117 -1.51 -5.18 8.43
CA LEU A 117 -2.04 -6.54 8.45
C LEU A 117 -3.41 -6.61 9.17
N GLY A 118 -3.56 -5.89 10.28
CA GLY A 118 -4.82 -5.81 11.01
C GLY A 118 -5.96 -5.26 10.16
N PHE A 119 -5.75 -4.14 9.47
CA PHE A 119 -6.78 -3.58 8.57
C PHE A 119 -7.07 -4.48 7.37
N TYR A 120 -6.03 -5.12 6.82
CA TYR A 120 -6.17 -6.06 5.72
C TYR A 120 -7.11 -7.21 6.11
N GLN A 121 -6.87 -7.87 7.25
CA GLN A 121 -7.70 -8.98 7.71
C GLN A 121 -9.13 -8.55 8.05
N GLN A 122 -9.30 -7.36 8.64
CA GLN A 122 -10.64 -6.80 8.91
C GLN A 122 -11.48 -6.61 7.66
N SER A 123 -10.86 -6.31 6.52
CA SER A 123 -11.59 -6.17 5.25
C SER A 123 -12.32 -7.46 4.87
N PHE A 124 -11.69 -8.63 5.04
CA PHE A 124 -12.29 -9.92 4.72
C PHE A 124 -13.33 -10.38 5.74
N LEU A 125 -13.17 -10.00 7.01
CA LEU A 125 -14.18 -10.27 8.04
C LEU A 125 -15.48 -9.49 7.80
N ARG A 126 -15.40 -8.27 7.25
CA ARG A 126 -16.59 -7.50 6.86
C ARG A 126 -17.37 -8.12 5.71
N PHE A 127 -16.69 -8.83 4.80
CA PHE A 127 -17.33 -9.47 3.65
C PHE A 127 -17.76 -10.92 3.93
N PHE A 128 -17.18 -11.59 4.93
CA PHE A 128 -17.52 -12.96 5.31
C PHE A 128 -17.61 -13.10 6.85
N PRO A 129 -18.72 -12.67 7.48
CA PRO A 129 -18.76 -12.55 8.94
C PRO A 129 -18.73 -13.88 9.71
N HIS A 130 -19.00 -15.03 9.08
CA HIS A 130 -18.97 -16.34 9.75
C HIS A 130 -18.59 -17.48 8.80
N ARG A 131 -17.55 -18.23 9.15
CA ARG A 131 -17.47 -19.68 8.91
C ARG A 131 -17.34 -20.36 10.27
#